data_AF-A0A5P2UVX2-F1
#
_entry.id   AF-A0A5P2UVX2-F1
#
_cell.length_a   1.000
_cell.length_b   1.000
_cell.length_c   1.000
_cell.angle_alpha   90.00
_cell.angle_beta   90.00
_cell.angle_gamma   90.00
#
_symmetry.space_group_name_H-M   'P 1'
#
loop_
_entity.id
_entity.type
_entity.pdbx_description
1 polymer ?
#
loop_
_entity_poly.entity_id
_entity_poly.type
_entity_poly.pdbx_seq_one_letter_code
_entity_poly.pdbx_strand_id
1 'polypeptide(L)'
;MTAHKTYWLEHAWLGTHVEPGVALDVTADGRIGALRTEVPAPPPGAEVLRGLTLPGLANAHSHAFHRALRSTVQVGSGTFWTWRDFMYKAAQNLTPDSYFALARAVYAEMALAGITNVGEFHYVHHAPGGAPYADPNAMGEALIEAAAAAGIRITLLDTAYLSAGFGQAPDPHQLRFSDGTADAWAERASVLRPRAHALIGAAIHSVRAVPADQLATVADWARERRAPLHVHLSEQTAENEACLAAHGRTPTRLLADHGVLGPDTTGVHNTHLTAEDITLLGASATGTCMCPTTERDLADGTGPAPRLQREGSPLSLGSDSHAVIDLFEEARALELNERLRSRTRGHWTANALLTAATEDGHAALGRTDAGRLEPGALADFTTIALDSVRTAGPPTRFGAETAVFAATAADVRHTVVGGRHVVRDGAHTLVPDVPSALSESIAALRA
;
A
#
# COMPACT_ATOMS: atom_id res chain seq x y z
N MET A 1 8.20 27.76 15.34
CA MET A 1 7.55 26.84 16.31
C MET A 1 8.66 26.16 17.08
N THR A 2 8.55 26.02 18.41
CA THR A 2 9.60 25.38 19.23
C THR A 2 9.66 23.88 18.95
N ALA A 3 10.85 23.35 18.66
CA ALA A 3 11.08 21.92 18.47
C ALA A 3 10.72 21.15 19.74
N HIS A 4 9.97 20.06 19.59
CA HIS A 4 9.65 19.14 20.70
C HIS A 4 10.75 18.06 20.84
N LYS A 5 11.33 17.64 19.72
CA LYS A 5 12.38 16.62 19.67
C LYS A 5 13.30 16.86 18.49
N THR A 6 14.58 16.56 18.64
CA THR A 6 15.56 16.63 17.54
C THR A 6 16.11 15.24 17.29
N TYR A 7 16.17 14.85 16.03
CA TYR A 7 16.86 13.67 15.53
C TYR A 7 18.13 14.08 14.80
N TRP A 8 19.20 13.33 14.98
CA TRP A 8 20.40 13.42 14.15
C TRP A 8 20.50 12.17 13.29
N LEU A 9 20.51 12.37 11.98
CA LEU A 9 20.54 11.33 10.97
C LEU A 9 21.97 11.21 10.46
N GLU A 10 22.58 10.04 10.60
CA GLU A 10 23.95 9.80 10.11
C GLU A 10 24.04 10.02 8.60
N HIS A 11 23.07 9.47 7.87
CA HIS A 11 22.81 9.77 6.46
C HIS A 11 21.30 9.94 6.26
N ALA A 12 20.89 10.87 5.41
CA ALA A 12 19.51 11.07 5.01
C ALA A 12 19.40 11.12 3.49
N TRP A 13 18.44 10.40 2.91
CA TRP A 13 18.09 10.57 1.51
C TRP A 13 17.10 11.72 1.37
N LEU A 14 17.50 12.78 0.65
CA LEU A 14 16.71 14.00 0.45
C LEU A 14 16.10 14.04 -0.97
N GLY A 15 15.57 12.90 -1.42
CA GLY A 15 14.91 12.72 -2.72
C GLY A 15 15.87 12.50 -3.90
N THR A 16 16.92 13.30 -4.00
CA THR A 16 17.84 13.25 -5.17
C THR A 16 19.24 12.77 -4.84
N HIS A 17 19.63 12.85 -3.57
CA HIS A 17 20.97 12.54 -3.09
C HIS A 17 20.93 12.08 -1.63
N VAL A 18 22.06 11.53 -1.17
CA VAL A 18 22.28 11.15 0.22
C VAL A 18 23.13 12.22 0.89
N GLU A 19 22.60 12.82 1.95
CA GLU A 19 23.23 13.88 2.73
C GLU A 19 23.74 13.33 4.08
N PRO A 20 25.02 13.48 4.42
CA PRO A 20 25.56 13.07 5.72
C PRO A 20 25.27 14.10 6.81
N GLY A 21 25.03 13.64 8.05
CA GLY A 21 24.95 14.50 9.22
C GLY A 21 23.82 15.53 9.13
N VAL A 22 22.57 15.06 9.20
CA VAL A 22 21.38 15.91 9.11
C VAL A 22 20.71 16.01 10.47
N ALA A 23 20.42 17.22 10.94
CA ALA A 23 19.57 17.44 12.11
C ALA A 23 18.13 17.74 11.68
N LEU A 24 17.19 16.96 12.23
CA LEU A 24 15.77 17.04 11.94
C LEU A 24 15.01 17.40 13.22
N ASP A 25 14.43 18.59 13.26
CA ASP A 25 13.62 19.05 14.38
C ASP A 25 12.16 18.70 14.14
N VAL A 26 11.55 18.02 15.09
CA VAL A 26 10.15 17.59 15.05
C VAL A 26 9.32 18.42 16.02
N THR A 27 8.19 18.93 15.55
CA THR A 27 7.24 19.73 16.33
C THR A 27 6.34 18.84 17.20
N ALA A 28 5.63 19.44 18.16
CA ALA A 28 4.75 18.70 19.07
C ALA A 28 3.55 18.03 18.36
N ASP A 29 3.14 18.56 17.21
CA ASP A 29 2.10 18.00 16.34
C ASP A 29 2.62 16.92 15.37
N GLY A 30 3.87 16.49 15.52
CA GLY A 30 4.43 15.38 14.75
C GLY A 30 4.78 15.73 13.30
N ARG A 31 5.13 17.00 13.04
CA ARG A 31 5.64 17.49 11.75
C ARG A 31 7.12 17.81 11.83
N ILE A 32 7.79 17.81 10.68
CA ILE A 32 9.14 18.31 10.55
C ILE A 32 9.07 19.85 10.63
N GLY A 33 9.66 20.43 11.66
CA GLY A 33 9.72 21.87 11.85
C GLY A 33 10.93 22.51 11.17
N ALA A 34 12.07 21.82 11.16
CA ALA A 34 13.29 22.25 10.50
C ALA A 34 14.15 21.05 10.10
N LEU A 35 14.87 21.19 8.99
CA LEU A 35 15.90 20.28 8.53
C LEU A 35 17.18 21.08 8.30
N ARG A 36 18.29 20.64 8.90
CA ARG A 36 19.60 21.30 8.81
C ARG A 36 20.64 20.28 8.33
N THR A 37 21.29 20.58 7.22
CA THR A 37 22.40 19.79 6.67
C THR A 37 23.74 20.26 7.24
N GLU A 38 24.83 19.58 6.88
CA GLU A 38 26.19 19.93 7.34
C GLU A 38 26.32 19.95 8.88
N VAL A 39 25.64 19.03 9.56
CA VAL A 39 25.70 18.85 11.02
C VAL A 39 26.57 17.61 11.32
N PRO A 40 27.92 17.74 11.35
CA PRO A 40 28.83 16.59 11.37
C PRO A 40 28.79 15.76 12.66
N ALA A 41 28.17 16.28 13.73
CA ALA A 41 28.03 15.57 14.99
C ALA A 41 26.64 15.83 15.61
N PRO A 42 26.08 14.87 16.37
CA PRO A 42 24.79 15.05 17.03
C PRO A 42 24.75 16.27 17.94
N PRO A 43 23.76 17.18 17.78
CA PRO A 43 23.51 18.24 18.75
C PRO A 43 23.22 17.67 20.15
N PRO A 44 23.50 18.41 21.24
CA PRO A 44 23.15 17.97 22.59
C PRO A 44 21.66 17.62 22.71
N GLY A 45 21.36 16.42 23.21
CA GLY A 45 19.99 15.93 23.39
C GLY A 45 19.30 15.39 22.13
N ALA A 46 19.96 15.41 20.97
CA ALA A 46 19.42 14.80 19.76
C ALA A 46 19.39 13.26 19.86
N GLU A 47 18.33 12.65 19.35
CA GLU A 47 18.26 11.22 19.16
C GLU A 47 19.05 10.80 17.92
N VAL A 48 20.03 9.92 18.08
CA VAL A 48 20.94 9.49 17.02
C VAL A 48 20.35 8.31 16.26
N LEU A 49 20.19 8.47 14.95
CA LEU A 49 19.79 7.40 14.03
C LEU A 49 20.99 7.06 13.13
N ARG A 50 21.55 5.87 13.33
CA ARG A 50 22.69 5.36 12.56
C ARG A 50 22.21 4.60 11.33
N GLY A 51 22.92 4.74 10.22
CA GLY A 51 22.57 4.21 8.91
C GLY A 51 21.98 5.26 7.97
N LEU A 52 21.12 4.82 7.06
CA LEU A 52 20.46 5.67 6.08
C LEU A 52 19.00 5.89 6.45
N THR A 53 18.63 7.13 6.73
CA THR A 53 17.24 7.55 6.94
C THR A 53 16.59 7.93 5.61
N LEU A 54 15.40 7.38 5.37
CA LEU A 54 14.51 7.66 4.24
C LEU A 54 13.20 8.24 4.79
N PRO A 55 12.41 8.99 4.00
CA PRO A 55 11.00 9.16 4.33
C PRO A 55 10.33 7.79 4.58
N GLY A 56 9.29 7.78 5.41
CA GLY A 56 8.59 6.56 5.72
C GLY A 56 8.04 5.93 4.44
N LEU A 57 8.05 4.60 4.35
CA LEU A 57 7.54 3.93 3.15
C LEU A 57 6.01 3.95 3.16
N ALA A 58 5.40 4.15 1.98
CA ALA A 58 3.97 3.99 1.77
C ALA A 58 3.72 2.67 1.05
N ASN A 59 2.91 1.82 1.68
CA ASN A 59 2.39 0.62 1.07
C ASN A 59 1.05 0.97 0.43
N ALA A 60 1.03 1.29 -0.87
CA ALA A 60 -0.13 1.87 -1.53
C ALA A 60 -1.29 0.88 -1.74
N HIS A 61 -1.04 -0.42 -1.59
CA HIS A 61 -2.07 -1.45 -1.74
C HIS A 61 -1.82 -2.66 -0.83
N SER A 62 -2.86 -3.07 -0.10
CA SER A 62 -2.81 -4.10 0.93
C SER A 62 -4.17 -4.75 1.13
N HIS A 63 -4.15 -6.05 1.43
CA HIS A 63 -5.28 -6.78 1.98
C HIS A 63 -4.84 -7.49 3.26
N ALA A 64 -5.01 -6.87 4.44
CA ALA A 64 -4.40 -7.33 5.69
C ALA A 64 -4.67 -8.82 5.98
N PHE A 65 -5.87 -9.32 5.69
CA PHE A 65 -6.21 -10.71 5.97
C PHE A 65 -5.53 -11.74 5.05
N HIS A 66 -5.05 -11.33 3.88
CA HIS A 66 -4.30 -12.22 2.97
C HIS A 66 -2.99 -12.70 3.59
N ARG A 67 -2.48 -11.96 4.58
CA ARG A 67 -1.31 -12.36 5.35
C ARG A 67 -1.46 -13.73 6.01
N ALA A 68 -2.69 -14.18 6.29
CA ALA A 68 -3.00 -15.52 6.82
C ALA A 68 -2.80 -16.65 5.79
N LEU A 69 -2.77 -16.32 4.50
CA LEU A 69 -2.58 -17.24 3.37
C LEU A 69 -1.11 -17.54 3.08
N ARG A 70 -0.19 -16.63 3.49
CA ARG A 70 1.25 -16.75 3.26
C ARG A 70 1.76 -18.16 3.59
N SER A 71 2.49 -18.75 2.65
CA SER A 71 3.10 -20.09 2.73
C SER A 71 2.12 -21.27 2.74
N THR A 72 0.80 -21.05 2.61
CA THR A 72 -0.19 -22.15 2.50
C THR A 72 -0.70 -22.35 1.08
N VAL A 73 -0.69 -21.28 0.28
CA VAL A 73 -1.18 -21.27 -1.10
C VAL A 73 -0.09 -21.62 -2.12
N GLN A 74 1.18 -21.64 -1.70
CA GLN A 74 2.33 -22.08 -2.49
C GLN A 74 2.58 -23.61 -2.42
N VAL A 75 1.64 -24.37 -1.85
CA VAL A 75 1.73 -25.84 -1.76
C VAL A 75 1.07 -26.47 -3.00
N GLY A 76 1.87 -27.13 -3.83
CA GLY A 76 1.41 -27.81 -5.05
C GLY A 76 1.41 -26.90 -6.28
N SER A 77 0.57 -27.21 -7.26
CA SER A 77 0.35 -26.39 -8.45
C SER A 77 -1.08 -25.86 -8.45
N GLY A 78 -1.27 -24.60 -8.81
CA GLY A 78 -2.59 -23.97 -8.81
C GLY A 78 -2.66 -22.79 -9.78
N THR A 79 -3.81 -22.12 -9.76
CA THR A 79 -4.04 -20.85 -10.43
C THR A 79 -4.53 -19.83 -9.39
N PHE A 80 -4.67 -18.57 -9.79
CA PHE A 80 -5.37 -17.55 -8.99
C PHE A 80 -6.72 -18.06 -8.42
N TRP A 81 -7.46 -18.86 -9.18
CA TRP A 81 -8.76 -19.39 -8.75
C TRP A 81 -8.68 -20.37 -7.59
N THR A 82 -7.65 -21.24 -7.54
CA THR A 82 -7.46 -22.16 -6.40
C THR A 82 -6.93 -21.45 -5.16
N TRP A 83 -6.13 -20.39 -5.35
CA TRP A 83 -5.71 -19.50 -4.26
C TRP A 83 -6.93 -18.81 -3.63
N ARG A 84 -7.90 -18.38 -4.46
CA ARG A 84 -9.12 -17.68 -4.05
C ARG A 84 -9.99 -18.51 -3.10
N ASP A 85 -10.02 -19.83 -3.23
CA ASP A 85 -10.78 -20.70 -2.32
C ASP A 85 -10.25 -20.66 -0.88
N PHE A 86 -8.92 -20.57 -0.70
CA PHE A 86 -8.31 -20.40 0.62
C PHE A 86 -8.56 -18.99 1.18
N MET A 87 -8.50 -17.98 0.31
CA MET A 87 -8.83 -16.60 0.66
C MET A 87 -10.27 -16.50 1.18
N TYR A 88 -11.24 -17.12 0.49
CA TYR A 88 -12.64 -17.13 0.94
C TYR A 88 -12.81 -17.79 2.31
N LYS A 89 -12.12 -18.90 2.59
CA LYS A 89 -12.17 -19.52 3.92
C LYS A 89 -11.68 -18.58 5.02
N ALA A 90 -10.56 -17.91 4.80
CA ALA A 90 -10.05 -16.92 5.75
C ALA A 90 -11.05 -15.77 5.95
N ALA A 91 -11.59 -15.22 4.85
CA ALA A 91 -12.58 -14.13 4.90
C ALA A 91 -13.85 -14.53 5.67
N GLN A 92 -14.33 -15.76 5.54
CA GLN A 92 -15.53 -16.24 6.22
C GLN A 92 -15.38 -16.34 7.74
N ASN A 93 -14.17 -16.55 8.24
CA ASN A 93 -13.90 -16.71 9.68
C ASN A 93 -13.57 -15.40 10.39
N LEU A 94 -13.47 -14.27 9.66
CA LEU A 94 -13.21 -12.97 10.27
C LEU A 94 -14.43 -12.43 11.00
N THR A 95 -14.18 -11.88 12.18
CA THR A 95 -15.07 -11.04 12.99
C THR A 95 -14.35 -9.71 13.23
N PRO A 96 -15.03 -8.64 13.69
CA PRO A 96 -14.34 -7.39 14.01
C PRO A 96 -13.16 -7.58 14.98
N ASP A 97 -13.34 -8.41 16.02
CA ASP A 97 -12.29 -8.69 17.01
C ASP A 97 -11.11 -9.49 16.42
N SER A 98 -11.40 -10.55 15.66
CA SER A 98 -10.33 -11.35 15.03
C SER A 98 -9.63 -10.59 13.91
N TYR A 99 -10.32 -9.68 13.21
CA TYR A 99 -9.72 -8.84 12.19
C TYR A 99 -8.85 -7.76 12.81
N PHE A 100 -9.28 -7.10 13.89
CA PHE A 100 -8.44 -6.18 14.66
C PHE A 100 -7.14 -6.87 15.11
N ALA A 101 -7.24 -8.06 15.71
CA ALA A 101 -6.08 -8.80 16.21
C ALA A 101 -5.09 -9.15 15.08
N LEU A 102 -5.60 -9.67 13.97
CA LEU A 102 -4.77 -10.00 12.80
C LEU A 102 -4.14 -8.74 12.22
N ALA A 103 -4.95 -7.73 11.87
CA ALA A 103 -4.48 -6.51 11.22
C ALA A 103 -3.46 -5.76 12.09
N ARG A 104 -3.64 -5.72 13.41
CA ARG A 104 -2.65 -5.12 14.33
C ARG A 104 -1.29 -5.81 14.21
N ALA A 105 -1.29 -7.14 14.10
CA ALA A 105 -0.07 -7.91 13.93
C ALA A 105 0.56 -7.72 12.54
N VAL A 106 -0.26 -7.66 11.48
CA VAL A 106 0.20 -7.37 10.11
C VAL A 106 0.80 -5.98 9.99
N TYR A 107 0.13 -4.96 10.53
CA TYR A 107 0.60 -3.58 10.51
C TYR A 107 1.85 -3.39 11.38
N ALA A 108 2.03 -4.19 12.42
CA ALA A 108 3.29 -4.23 13.17
C ALA A 108 4.44 -4.85 12.34
N GLU A 109 4.17 -5.89 11.54
CA GLU A 109 5.14 -6.40 10.54
C GLU A 109 5.47 -5.32 9.50
N MET A 110 4.49 -4.56 9.03
CA MET A 110 4.71 -3.43 8.12
C MET A 110 5.62 -2.36 8.74
N ALA A 111 5.38 -1.98 10.00
CA ALA A 111 6.22 -1.03 10.70
C ALA A 111 7.67 -1.54 10.84
N LEU A 112 7.86 -2.84 11.11
CA LEU A 112 9.17 -3.51 11.12
C LEU A 112 9.84 -3.48 9.73
N ALA A 113 9.06 -3.44 8.65
CA ALA A 113 9.54 -3.28 7.28
C ALA A 113 9.74 -1.81 6.84
N GLY A 114 9.61 -0.84 7.76
CA GLY A 114 9.81 0.59 7.47
C GLY A 114 8.60 1.31 6.86
N ILE A 115 7.45 0.64 6.78
CA ILE A 115 6.20 1.22 6.29
C ILE A 115 5.58 2.08 7.40
N THR A 116 5.14 3.27 7.02
CA THR A 116 4.53 4.26 7.93
C THR A 116 3.08 4.56 7.59
N ASN A 117 2.65 4.25 6.36
CA ASN A 117 1.28 4.41 5.89
C ASN A 117 0.88 3.24 5.00
N VAL A 118 -0.33 2.73 5.17
CA VAL A 118 -0.90 1.63 4.37
C VAL A 118 -2.21 2.05 3.70
N GLY A 119 -2.35 1.76 2.40
CA GLY A 119 -3.62 1.75 1.69
C GLY A 119 -4.29 0.41 1.85
N GLU A 120 -5.19 0.30 2.84
CA GLU A 120 -5.92 -0.94 3.09
C GLU A 120 -7.13 -1.00 2.16
N PHE A 121 -7.05 -1.86 1.14
CA PHE A 121 -8.12 -2.10 0.18
C PHE A 121 -9.10 -3.12 0.79
N HIS A 122 -10.12 -2.59 1.47
CA HIS A 122 -10.96 -3.33 2.39
C HIS A 122 -12.30 -3.71 1.76
N TYR A 123 -12.55 -5.00 1.61
CA TYR A 123 -13.77 -5.53 1.00
C TYR A 123 -14.53 -6.55 1.86
N VAL A 124 -14.22 -6.70 3.16
CA VAL A 124 -14.94 -7.64 4.05
C VAL A 124 -15.80 -6.86 5.05
N HIS A 125 -17.02 -6.52 4.66
CA HIS A 125 -17.85 -5.53 5.37
C HIS A 125 -18.82 -6.16 6.38
N HIS A 126 -19.44 -7.28 6.01
CA HIS A 126 -20.61 -7.80 6.71
C HIS A 126 -20.32 -9.06 7.54
N ALA A 127 -21.26 -9.44 8.40
CA ALA A 127 -21.22 -10.66 9.17
C ALA A 127 -21.31 -11.92 8.28
N PRO A 128 -20.94 -13.11 8.78
CA PRO A 128 -21.16 -14.36 8.05
C PRO A 128 -22.59 -14.46 7.50
N GLY A 129 -22.71 -14.79 6.21
CA GLY A 129 -23.99 -14.78 5.49
C GLY A 129 -24.42 -13.43 4.91
N GLY A 130 -23.62 -12.36 5.06
CA GLY A 130 -23.84 -11.05 4.43
C GLY A 130 -24.73 -10.08 5.20
N ALA A 131 -25.15 -10.42 6.43
CA ALA A 131 -25.94 -9.51 7.24
C ALA A 131 -25.08 -8.35 7.78
N PRO A 132 -25.55 -7.09 7.75
CA PRO A 132 -24.80 -5.98 8.32
C PRO A 132 -24.63 -6.15 9.84
N TYR A 133 -23.49 -5.69 10.36
CA TYR A 133 -23.28 -5.55 11.80
C TYR A 133 -24.12 -4.39 12.36
N ALA A 134 -24.25 -4.32 13.70
CA ALA A 134 -24.96 -3.22 14.36
C ALA A 134 -24.35 -1.84 14.04
N ASP A 135 -23.02 -1.77 14.03
CA ASP A 135 -22.29 -0.74 13.31
C ASP A 135 -21.98 -1.29 11.91
N PRO A 136 -22.53 -0.71 10.83
CA PRO A 136 -22.35 -1.25 9.49
C PRO A 136 -20.88 -1.24 9.03
N ASN A 137 -20.01 -0.44 9.66
CA ASN A 137 -18.58 -0.37 9.36
C ASN A 137 -17.68 -1.02 10.42
N ALA A 138 -18.23 -1.91 11.27
CA ALA A 138 -17.46 -2.55 12.34
C ALA A 138 -16.14 -3.19 11.89
N MET A 139 -16.09 -3.76 10.69
CA MET A 139 -14.88 -4.36 10.11
C MET A 139 -13.85 -3.29 9.68
N GLY A 140 -14.28 -2.23 9.02
CA GLY A 140 -13.42 -1.10 8.65
C GLY A 140 -12.90 -0.34 9.88
N GLU A 141 -13.73 -0.16 10.91
CA GLU A 141 -13.32 0.44 12.18
C GLU A 141 -12.27 -0.42 12.91
N ALA A 142 -12.42 -1.75 12.88
CA ALA A 142 -11.41 -2.65 13.43
C ALA A 142 -10.03 -2.47 12.76
N LEU A 143 -9.98 -2.24 11.45
CA LEU A 143 -8.74 -1.96 10.71
C LEU A 143 -8.14 -0.61 11.08
N ILE A 144 -8.97 0.44 11.20
CA ILE A 144 -8.52 1.77 11.60
C ILE A 144 -7.92 1.77 13.02
N GLU A 145 -8.58 1.07 13.94
CA GLU A 145 -8.07 0.93 15.31
C GLU A 145 -6.83 0.03 15.37
N ALA A 146 -6.75 -1.01 14.54
CA ALA A 146 -5.57 -1.86 14.42
C ALA A 146 -4.35 -1.07 13.96
N ALA A 147 -4.51 -0.17 12.97
CA ALA A 147 -3.44 0.71 12.50
C ALA A 147 -2.93 1.63 13.62
N ALA A 148 -3.84 2.23 14.42
CA ALA A 148 -3.47 3.02 15.59
C ALA A 148 -2.69 2.20 16.62
N ALA A 149 -3.13 0.97 16.90
CA ALA A 149 -2.54 0.07 17.87
C ALA A 149 -1.15 -0.46 17.44
N ALA A 150 -0.93 -0.62 16.12
CA ALA A 150 0.38 -0.89 15.54
C ALA A 150 1.24 0.37 15.41
N GLY A 151 0.63 1.56 15.42
CA GLY A 151 1.33 2.85 15.40
C GLY A 151 1.63 3.39 14.00
N ILE A 152 1.02 2.82 12.96
CA ILE A 152 1.13 3.31 11.57
C ILE A 152 -0.10 4.13 11.19
N ARG A 153 -0.01 4.82 10.05
CA ARG A 153 -1.16 5.48 9.41
C ARG A 153 -1.88 4.52 8.47
N ILE A 154 -3.13 4.83 8.20
CA ILE A 154 -3.97 4.07 7.27
C ILE A 154 -4.74 5.04 6.36
N THR A 155 -4.83 4.69 5.09
CA THR A 155 -5.90 5.14 4.21
C THR A 155 -6.78 3.93 3.98
N LEU A 156 -7.95 3.91 4.63
CA LEU A 156 -8.92 2.83 4.45
C LEU A 156 -9.64 3.10 3.13
N LEU A 157 -9.37 2.27 2.13
CA LEU A 157 -10.04 2.29 0.84
C LEU A 157 -11.25 1.36 0.94
N ASP A 158 -12.41 1.90 1.30
CA ASP A 158 -13.63 1.09 1.44
C ASP A 158 -14.09 0.65 0.04
N THR A 159 -14.09 -0.66 -0.19
CA THR A 159 -14.25 -1.24 -1.52
C THR A 159 -15.71 -1.56 -1.83
N ALA A 160 -16.21 -1.02 -2.94
CA ALA A 160 -17.43 -1.48 -3.58
C ALA A 160 -17.21 -2.82 -4.29
N TYR A 161 -17.98 -3.84 -3.88
CA TYR A 161 -18.01 -5.17 -4.47
C TYR A 161 -19.47 -5.62 -4.57
N LEU A 162 -20.01 -5.80 -5.77
CA LEU A 162 -21.44 -5.97 -6.00
C LEU A 162 -21.80 -7.19 -6.87
N SER A 163 -20.79 -7.91 -7.37
CA SER A 163 -20.97 -8.95 -8.38
C SER A 163 -19.87 -10.01 -8.35
N ALA A 164 -20.23 -11.26 -8.66
CA ALA A 164 -19.26 -12.37 -8.76
C ALA A 164 -18.43 -12.33 -10.05
N GLY A 165 -18.88 -11.56 -11.04
CA GLY A 165 -18.39 -11.48 -12.40
C GLY A 165 -19.46 -10.85 -13.29
N PHE A 166 -19.11 -10.43 -14.51
CA PHE A 166 -20.03 -9.68 -15.39
C PHE A 166 -21.44 -10.31 -15.48
N GLY A 167 -22.46 -9.57 -15.00
CA GLY A 167 -23.86 -9.99 -15.01
C GLY A 167 -24.23 -11.08 -13.99
N GLN A 168 -23.36 -11.38 -13.02
CA GLN A 168 -23.57 -12.43 -12.03
C GLN A 168 -23.80 -11.85 -10.64
N ALA A 169 -24.84 -12.31 -9.95
CA ALA A 169 -25.06 -11.96 -8.55
C ALA A 169 -23.90 -12.50 -7.68
N PRO A 170 -23.58 -11.85 -6.55
CA PRO A 170 -22.61 -12.36 -5.58
C PRO A 170 -22.91 -13.80 -5.16
N ASP A 171 -21.88 -14.63 -5.10
CA ASP A 171 -21.98 -15.98 -4.56
C ASP A 171 -22.04 -15.96 -3.01
N PRO A 172 -22.38 -17.07 -2.34
CA PRO A 172 -22.47 -17.10 -0.87
C PRO A 172 -21.19 -16.66 -0.14
N HIS A 173 -20.01 -16.83 -0.74
CA HIS A 173 -18.74 -16.41 -0.15
C HIS A 173 -18.52 -14.89 -0.27
N GLN A 174 -19.11 -14.28 -1.29
CA GLN A 174 -19.02 -12.85 -1.60
C GLN A 174 -20.11 -12.00 -0.94
N LEU A 175 -21.14 -12.63 -0.34
CA LEU A 175 -22.19 -11.90 0.38
C LEU A 175 -21.63 -11.00 1.48
N ARG A 176 -20.47 -11.34 2.06
CA ARG A 176 -19.81 -10.50 3.07
C ARG A 176 -19.21 -9.21 2.52
N PHE A 177 -19.06 -9.11 1.20
CA PHE A 177 -18.38 -8.00 0.52
C PHE A 177 -19.36 -6.99 -0.07
N SER A 178 -20.65 -7.38 -0.18
CA SER A 178 -21.60 -6.69 -1.04
C SER A 178 -22.71 -6.01 -0.27
N ASP A 179 -22.75 -4.68 -0.41
CA ASP A 179 -23.90 -3.84 -0.03
C ASP A 179 -25.10 -3.99 -1.00
N GLY A 180 -24.94 -4.78 -2.06
CA GLY A 180 -25.99 -5.09 -3.05
C GLY A 180 -26.12 -4.04 -4.16
N THR A 181 -25.90 -2.76 -3.84
CA THR A 181 -25.83 -1.66 -4.81
C THR A 181 -24.73 -0.65 -4.45
N ALA A 182 -24.26 0.12 -5.43
CA ALA A 182 -23.30 1.19 -5.20
C ALA A 182 -23.89 2.34 -4.36
N ASP A 183 -25.20 2.57 -4.43
CA ASP A 183 -25.86 3.57 -3.58
C ASP A 183 -25.85 3.13 -2.11
N ALA A 184 -26.18 1.86 -1.83
CA ALA A 184 -26.10 1.31 -0.47
C ALA A 184 -24.66 1.30 0.07
N TRP A 185 -23.69 0.96 -0.79
CA TRP A 185 -22.27 1.09 -0.47
C TRP A 185 -21.92 2.55 -0.13
N ALA A 186 -22.35 3.52 -0.96
CA ALA A 186 -22.07 4.93 -0.76
C ALA A 186 -22.70 5.47 0.54
N GLU A 187 -23.91 5.01 0.89
CA GLU A 187 -24.56 5.32 2.17
C GLU A 187 -23.74 4.79 3.36
N ARG A 188 -23.32 3.52 3.33
CA ARG A 188 -22.48 2.91 4.37
C ARG A 188 -21.12 3.60 4.47
N ALA A 189 -20.40 3.75 3.36
CA ALA A 189 -19.09 4.39 3.33
C ALA A 189 -19.16 5.85 3.81
N SER A 190 -20.27 6.55 3.58
CA SER A 190 -20.47 7.93 4.04
C SER A 190 -20.57 8.08 5.56
N VAL A 191 -20.75 7.01 6.34
CA VAL A 191 -20.74 7.10 7.81
C VAL A 191 -19.34 6.94 8.43
N LEU A 192 -18.36 6.44 7.67
CA LEU A 192 -16.95 6.43 8.10
C LEU A 192 -16.43 7.86 8.32
N ARG A 193 -15.52 8.04 9.28
CA ARG A 193 -14.95 9.35 9.63
C ARG A 193 -13.43 9.29 9.63
N PRO A 194 -12.75 10.27 9.00
CA PRO A 194 -11.30 10.36 9.07
C PRO A 194 -10.84 10.68 10.50
N ARG A 195 -9.61 10.27 10.82
CA ARG A 195 -8.90 10.55 12.07
C ARG A 195 -7.52 11.10 11.73
N ALA A 196 -6.77 11.59 12.72
CA ALA A 196 -5.43 12.13 12.47
C ALA A 196 -4.50 11.10 11.77
N HIS A 197 -4.58 9.83 12.16
CA HIS A 197 -3.83 8.72 11.56
C HIS A 197 -4.56 8.00 10.41
N ALA A 198 -5.84 8.32 10.16
CA ALA A 198 -6.69 7.57 9.24
C ALA A 198 -7.38 8.46 8.20
N LEU A 199 -7.12 8.24 6.92
CA LEU A 199 -7.93 8.80 5.83
C LEU A 199 -8.94 7.77 5.34
N ILE A 200 -10.05 8.24 4.77
CA ILE A 200 -11.05 7.39 4.13
C ILE A 200 -11.00 7.67 2.63
N GLY A 201 -10.74 6.61 1.86
CA GLY A 201 -10.82 6.57 0.42
C GLY A 201 -11.90 5.60 -0.04
N ALA A 202 -12.06 5.50 -1.36
CA ALA A 202 -12.94 4.53 -1.99
C ALA A 202 -12.13 3.54 -2.81
N ALA A 203 -12.71 2.37 -3.04
CA ALA A 203 -12.20 1.44 -4.02
C ALA A 203 -13.33 0.85 -4.86
N ILE A 204 -13.08 0.67 -6.15
CA ILE A 204 -13.86 -0.24 -7.00
C ILE A 204 -13.10 -1.55 -6.98
N HIS A 205 -13.70 -2.66 -6.52
CA HIS A 205 -12.94 -3.92 -6.48
C HIS A 205 -12.35 -4.22 -7.86
N SER A 206 -13.19 -4.35 -8.88
CA SER A 206 -12.78 -4.40 -10.29
C SER A 206 -14.01 -4.21 -11.18
N VAL A 207 -13.80 -4.05 -12.49
CA VAL A 207 -14.91 -4.02 -13.47
C VAL A 207 -15.73 -5.32 -13.48
N ARG A 208 -15.19 -6.42 -12.96
CA ARG A 208 -15.91 -7.70 -12.80
C ARG A 208 -16.88 -7.65 -11.63
N ALA A 209 -16.52 -6.93 -10.58
CA ALA A 209 -17.23 -6.92 -9.31
C ALA A 209 -18.15 -5.71 -9.15
N VAL A 210 -18.00 -4.64 -9.92
CA VAL A 210 -18.92 -3.50 -9.92
C VAL A 210 -19.56 -3.38 -11.31
N PRO A 211 -20.90 -3.53 -11.43
CA PRO A 211 -21.61 -3.33 -12.68
C PRO A 211 -21.32 -1.97 -13.32
N ALA A 212 -21.24 -1.94 -14.66
CA ALA A 212 -20.82 -0.76 -15.42
C ALA A 212 -21.67 0.48 -15.09
N ASP A 213 -22.99 0.32 -14.99
CA ASP A 213 -23.95 1.38 -14.65
C ASP A 213 -23.82 1.91 -13.21
N GLN A 214 -23.04 1.25 -12.36
CA GLN A 214 -22.82 1.60 -10.96
C GLN A 214 -21.38 2.13 -10.68
N LEU A 215 -20.48 2.06 -11.66
CA LEU A 215 -19.10 2.57 -11.54
C LEU A 215 -19.06 4.07 -11.23
N ALA A 216 -19.92 4.86 -11.90
CA ALA A 216 -19.96 6.31 -11.75
C ALA A 216 -20.34 6.73 -10.31
N THR A 217 -21.26 6.00 -9.65
CA THR A 217 -21.64 6.26 -8.25
C THR A 217 -20.43 6.23 -7.31
N VAL A 218 -19.54 5.23 -7.48
CA VAL A 218 -18.33 5.10 -6.64
C VAL A 218 -17.32 6.22 -6.95
N ALA A 219 -17.13 6.53 -8.23
CA ALA A 219 -16.23 7.60 -8.66
C ALA A 219 -16.72 8.99 -8.20
N ASP A 220 -18.03 9.24 -8.28
CA ASP A 220 -18.64 10.50 -7.85
C ASP A 220 -18.54 10.66 -6.33
N TRP A 221 -18.76 9.60 -5.55
CA TRP A 221 -18.57 9.61 -4.10
C TRP A 221 -17.15 10.06 -3.72
N ALA A 222 -16.14 9.50 -4.40
CA ALA A 222 -14.73 9.82 -4.15
C ALA A 222 -14.42 11.27 -4.54
N ARG A 223 -14.88 11.70 -5.72
CA ARG A 223 -14.66 13.05 -6.25
C ARG A 223 -15.28 14.14 -5.38
N GLU A 224 -16.52 13.95 -4.94
CA GLU A 224 -17.23 14.88 -4.05
C GLU A 224 -16.49 15.09 -2.72
N ARG A 225 -15.83 14.03 -2.22
CA ARG A 225 -15.09 14.04 -0.95
C ARG A 225 -13.61 14.36 -1.13
N ARG A 226 -13.12 14.49 -2.37
CA ARG A 226 -11.69 14.59 -2.71
C ARG A 226 -10.89 13.46 -2.05
N ALA A 227 -11.48 12.27 -2.06
CA ALA A 227 -10.93 11.07 -1.47
C ALA A 227 -10.19 10.27 -2.56
N PRO A 228 -9.07 9.61 -2.24
CA PRO A 228 -8.38 8.76 -3.20
C PRO A 228 -9.30 7.60 -3.62
N LEU A 229 -9.27 7.26 -4.91
CA LEU A 229 -10.00 6.14 -5.50
C LEU A 229 -9.03 5.09 -6.01
N HIS A 230 -9.21 3.83 -5.62
CA HIS A 230 -8.38 2.72 -6.11
C HIS A 230 -9.21 1.70 -6.88
N VAL A 231 -8.60 0.98 -7.82
CA VAL A 231 -9.27 -0.07 -8.58
C VAL A 231 -8.31 -1.16 -9.02
N HIS A 232 -8.63 -2.45 -8.81
CA HIS A 232 -7.88 -3.52 -9.48
C HIS A 232 -8.19 -3.45 -10.98
N LEU A 233 -7.14 -3.33 -11.79
CA LEU A 233 -7.28 -3.03 -13.21
C LEU A 233 -6.37 -3.90 -14.07
N SER A 234 -6.97 -4.73 -14.92
CA SER A 234 -6.28 -5.48 -15.97
C SER A 234 -5.14 -6.36 -15.44
N GLU A 235 -5.35 -6.96 -14.26
CA GLU A 235 -4.41 -7.85 -13.58
C GLU A 235 -4.17 -9.13 -14.38
N GLN A 236 -5.25 -9.80 -14.84
CA GLN A 236 -5.21 -11.06 -15.57
C GLN A 236 -5.81 -10.96 -16.97
N THR A 237 -5.27 -11.69 -17.94
CA THR A 237 -5.81 -11.69 -19.32
C THR A 237 -7.28 -12.15 -19.38
N ALA A 238 -7.68 -13.08 -18.50
CA ALA A 238 -9.05 -13.56 -18.41
C ALA A 238 -10.06 -12.44 -18.03
N GLU A 239 -9.64 -11.46 -17.22
CA GLU A 239 -10.47 -10.28 -16.94
C GLU A 239 -10.71 -9.47 -18.21
N ASN A 240 -9.66 -9.21 -18.99
CA ASN A 240 -9.74 -8.45 -20.23
C ASN A 240 -10.62 -9.16 -21.28
N GLU A 241 -10.45 -10.47 -21.43
CA GLU A 241 -11.25 -11.29 -22.35
C GLU A 241 -12.74 -11.27 -21.95
N ALA A 242 -13.04 -11.43 -20.67
CA ALA A 242 -14.40 -11.39 -20.16
C ALA A 242 -15.04 -10.00 -20.30
N CYS A 243 -14.28 -8.93 -20.03
CA CYS A 243 -14.75 -7.56 -20.21
C CYS A 243 -15.04 -7.25 -21.68
N LEU A 244 -14.18 -7.71 -22.58
CA LEU A 244 -14.38 -7.57 -24.02
C LEU A 244 -15.63 -8.32 -24.48
N ALA A 245 -15.85 -9.54 -23.99
CA ALA A 245 -17.03 -10.33 -24.32
C ALA A 245 -18.33 -9.68 -23.81
N ALA A 246 -18.32 -9.12 -22.60
CA ALA A 246 -19.50 -8.53 -21.97
C ALA A 246 -19.83 -7.11 -22.50
N HIS A 247 -18.81 -6.28 -22.73
CA HIS A 247 -18.99 -4.85 -23.02
C HIS A 247 -18.41 -4.40 -24.36
N GLY A 248 -17.65 -5.24 -25.07
CA GLY A 248 -16.94 -4.83 -26.29
C GLY A 248 -15.85 -3.79 -26.01
N ARG A 249 -15.31 -3.76 -24.77
CA ARG A 249 -14.32 -2.79 -24.26
C ARG A 249 -13.27 -3.49 -23.42
N THR A 250 -12.06 -2.92 -23.34
CA THR A 250 -11.09 -3.25 -22.30
C THR A 250 -11.60 -2.74 -20.94
N PRO A 251 -11.13 -3.29 -19.81
CA PRO A 251 -11.42 -2.75 -18.49
C PRO A 251 -11.10 -1.26 -18.36
N THR A 252 -9.93 -0.83 -18.83
CA THR A 252 -9.52 0.58 -18.77
C THR A 252 -10.45 1.49 -19.55
N ARG A 253 -10.86 1.08 -20.76
CA ARG A 253 -11.80 1.86 -21.56
C ARG A 253 -13.18 1.91 -20.89
N LEU A 254 -13.64 0.83 -20.30
CA LEU A 254 -14.91 0.81 -19.55
C LEU A 254 -14.86 1.80 -18.36
N LEU A 255 -13.79 1.78 -17.57
CA LEU A 255 -13.60 2.74 -16.47
C LEU A 255 -13.57 4.20 -16.99
N ALA A 256 -12.92 4.44 -18.13
CA ALA A 256 -12.89 5.76 -18.76
C ALA A 256 -14.30 6.23 -19.19
N ASP A 257 -15.06 5.36 -19.85
CA ASP A 257 -16.41 5.64 -20.34
C ASP A 257 -17.38 5.99 -19.18
N HIS A 258 -17.08 5.50 -17.97
CA HIS A 258 -17.85 5.75 -16.74
C HIS A 258 -17.22 6.79 -15.79
N GLY A 259 -16.24 7.58 -16.26
CA GLY A 259 -15.71 8.72 -15.51
C GLY A 259 -14.88 8.36 -14.27
N VAL A 260 -14.35 7.15 -14.21
CA VAL A 260 -13.53 6.65 -13.08
C VAL A 260 -12.08 7.13 -13.17
N LEU A 261 -11.53 7.25 -14.38
CA LEU A 261 -10.13 7.65 -14.58
C LEU A 261 -9.91 9.13 -14.22
N GLY A 262 -8.77 9.44 -13.59
CA GLY A 262 -8.42 10.79 -13.17
C GLY A 262 -7.24 10.83 -12.21
N PRO A 263 -6.77 12.04 -11.83
CA PRO A 263 -5.56 12.22 -11.01
C PRO A 263 -5.68 11.70 -9.57
N ASP A 264 -6.91 11.56 -9.07
CA ASP A 264 -7.18 11.01 -7.73
C ASP A 264 -7.43 9.49 -7.78
N THR A 265 -7.35 8.87 -8.96
CA THR A 265 -7.59 7.44 -9.18
C THR A 265 -6.26 6.69 -9.35
N THR A 266 -6.12 5.56 -8.69
CA THR A 266 -4.99 4.63 -8.84
C THR A 266 -5.47 3.28 -9.36
N GLY A 267 -4.99 2.88 -10.54
CA GLY A 267 -5.15 1.51 -11.04
C GLY A 267 -4.07 0.60 -10.45
N VAL A 268 -4.50 -0.46 -9.76
CA VAL A 268 -3.62 -1.48 -9.20
C VAL A 268 -3.34 -2.54 -10.26
N HIS A 269 -2.10 -3.02 -10.32
CA HIS A 269 -1.52 -3.95 -11.30
C HIS A 269 -1.26 -3.36 -12.68
N ASN A 270 -2.31 -3.03 -13.43
CA ASN A 270 -2.18 -2.53 -14.82
C ASN A 270 -1.33 -3.45 -15.72
N THR A 271 -1.40 -4.77 -15.51
CA THR A 271 -0.47 -5.74 -16.12
C THR A 271 -0.67 -5.89 -17.63
N HIS A 272 -1.92 -6.02 -18.08
CA HIS A 272 -2.25 -6.43 -19.45
C HIS A 272 -2.93 -5.33 -20.27
N LEU A 273 -2.23 -4.22 -20.46
CA LEU A 273 -2.80 -3.06 -21.16
C LEU A 273 -2.51 -3.04 -22.66
N THR A 274 -3.48 -2.55 -23.43
CA THR A 274 -3.26 -2.15 -24.84
C THR A 274 -2.54 -0.80 -24.92
N ALA A 275 -2.09 -0.40 -26.12
CA ALA A 275 -1.49 0.93 -26.31
C ALA A 275 -2.49 2.07 -26.05
N GLU A 276 -3.76 1.84 -26.36
CA GLU A 276 -4.84 2.80 -26.10
C GLU A 276 -5.09 2.96 -24.60
N ASP A 277 -5.13 1.85 -23.87
CA ASP A 277 -5.30 1.87 -22.41
C ASP A 277 -4.17 2.66 -21.71
N ILE A 278 -2.93 2.42 -22.13
CA ILE A 278 -1.75 3.15 -21.61
C ILE A 278 -1.88 4.65 -21.89
N THR A 279 -2.35 5.04 -23.08
CA THR A 279 -2.56 6.44 -23.45
C THR A 279 -3.68 7.07 -22.61
N LEU A 280 -4.78 6.35 -22.37
CA LEU A 280 -5.89 6.82 -21.54
C LEU A 280 -5.47 7.06 -20.09
N LEU A 281 -4.74 6.12 -19.50
CA LEU A 281 -4.23 6.24 -18.12
C LEU A 281 -3.27 7.41 -17.98
N GLY A 282 -2.32 7.55 -18.91
CA GLY A 282 -1.39 8.68 -18.92
C GLY A 282 -2.07 10.04 -19.12
N ALA A 283 -2.95 10.17 -20.12
CA ALA A 283 -3.64 11.42 -20.43
C ALA A 283 -4.62 11.88 -19.33
N SER A 284 -5.15 10.95 -18.53
CA SER A 284 -5.99 11.25 -17.37
C SER A 284 -5.19 11.46 -16.08
N ALA A 285 -3.87 11.28 -16.12
CA ALA A 285 -2.99 11.23 -14.96
C ALA A 285 -3.43 10.20 -13.89
N THR A 286 -4.13 9.13 -14.31
CA THR A 286 -4.49 8.03 -13.41
C THR A 286 -3.22 7.32 -12.95
N GLY A 287 -3.05 7.19 -11.63
CA GLY A 287 -1.91 6.51 -11.02
C GLY A 287 -1.87 5.02 -11.32
N THR A 288 -0.68 4.44 -11.20
CA THR A 288 -0.42 3.01 -11.31
C THR A 288 0.27 2.52 -10.05
N CYS A 289 -0.39 1.63 -9.32
CA CYS A 289 0.23 0.90 -8.22
C CYS A 289 0.66 -0.49 -8.71
N MET A 290 1.97 -0.74 -8.77
CA MET A 290 2.50 -2.07 -9.11
C MET A 290 2.68 -2.87 -7.83
N CYS A 291 2.38 -4.17 -7.88
CA CYS A 291 2.60 -5.11 -6.77
C CYS A 291 3.50 -6.29 -7.21
N PRO A 292 4.76 -6.04 -7.64
CA PRO A 292 5.58 -7.05 -8.30
C PRO A 292 5.75 -8.39 -7.56
N THR A 293 5.83 -8.41 -6.23
CA THR A 293 6.01 -9.69 -5.52
C THR A 293 4.73 -10.55 -5.56
N THR A 294 3.56 -9.93 -5.42
CA THR A 294 2.28 -10.62 -5.58
C THR A 294 2.03 -11.01 -7.03
N GLU A 295 2.28 -10.12 -7.99
CA GLU A 295 2.14 -10.40 -9.42
C GLU A 295 3.03 -11.59 -9.87
N ARG A 296 4.22 -11.74 -9.27
CA ARG A 296 5.08 -12.91 -9.45
C ARG A 296 4.49 -14.18 -8.80
N ASP A 297 3.98 -14.08 -7.58
CA ASP A 297 3.40 -15.22 -6.83
C ASP A 297 2.14 -15.77 -7.52
N LEU A 298 1.30 -14.89 -8.07
CA LEU A 298 0.06 -15.23 -8.79
C LEU A 298 0.27 -15.51 -10.29
N ALA A 299 1.49 -15.27 -10.78
CA ALA A 299 1.89 -15.46 -12.18
C ALA A 299 1.07 -14.63 -13.18
N ASP A 300 0.74 -13.38 -12.83
CA ASP A 300 -0.04 -12.48 -13.67
C ASP A 300 0.76 -12.03 -14.90
N GLY A 301 2.01 -11.58 -14.68
CA GLY A 301 2.90 -11.15 -15.75
C GLY A 301 3.81 -9.99 -15.32
N THR A 302 4.34 -9.25 -16.30
CA THR A 302 5.11 -8.03 -16.06
C THR A 302 4.43 -6.88 -16.78
N GLY A 303 3.83 -5.97 -16.02
CA GLY A 303 3.11 -4.82 -16.56
C GLY A 303 4.01 -3.80 -17.26
N PRO A 304 3.45 -2.92 -18.11
CA PRO A 304 4.19 -1.95 -18.92
C PRO A 304 4.54 -0.66 -18.14
N ALA A 305 4.95 -0.78 -16.87
CA ALA A 305 5.21 0.36 -15.98
C ALA A 305 6.11 1.47 -16.56
N PRO A 306 7.23 1.17 -17.29
CA PRO A 306 8.04 2.23 -17.88
C PRO A 306 7.28 3.03 -18.95
N ARG A 307 6.33 2.41 -19.66
CA ARG A 307 5.51 3.09 -20.66
C ARG A 307 4.46 3.96 -19.99
N LEU A 308 3.76 3.43 -18.97
CA LEU A 308 2.78 4.19 -18.20
C LEU A 308 3.38 5.47 -17.62
N GLN A 309 4.54 5.36 -16.98
CA GLN A 309 5.21 6.53 -16.40
C GLN A 309 5.62 7.57 -17.46
N ARG A 310 6.08 7.12 -18.64
CA ARG A 310 6.40 8.03 -19.77
C ARG A 310 5.18 8.74 -20.34
N GLU A 311 4.01 8.11 -20.32
CA GLU A 311 2.75 8.73 -20.74
C GLU A 311 2.12 9.62 -19.64
N GLY A 312 2.72 9.69 -18.46
CA GLY A 312 2.28 10.58 -17.37
C GLY A 312 1.43 9.92 -16.29
N SER A 313 1.37 8.59 -16.22
CA SER A 313 0.76 7.87 -15.09
C SER A 313 1.73 7.83 -13.89
N PRO A 314 1.40 8.44 -12.74
CA PRO A 314 2.21 8.35 -11.52
C PRO A 314 2.42 6.90 -11.06
N LEU A 315 3.57 6.59 -10.46
CA LEU A 315 3.92 5.24 -10.06
C LEU A 315 3.96 5.13 -8.53
N SER A 316 3.24 4.16 -7.98
CA SER A 316 3.34 3.75 -6.58
C SER A 316 3.56 2.23 -6.47
N LEU A 317 3.84 1.75 -5.26
CA LEU A 317 4.12 0.33 -4.99
C LEU A 317 3.24 -0.21 -3.86
N GLY A 318 2.85 -1.47 -3.96
CA GLY A 318 2.04 -2.16 -2.96
C GLY A 318 2.50 -3.60 -2.71
N SER A 319 2.27 -4.10 -1.50
CA SER A 319 2.59 -5.50 -1.12
C SER A 319 1.42 -6.46 -1.28
N ASP A 320 0.21 -5.92 -1.48
CA ASP A 320 -1.00 -6.65 -1.86
C ASP A 320 -1.31 -7.88 -1.01
N SER A 321 -1.07 -9.10 -1.53
CA SER A 321 -1.42 -10.38 -0.90
C SER A 321 -0.56 -10.71 0.32
N HIS A 322 0.49 -9.90 0.56
CA HIS A 322 1.41 -10.07 1.67
C HIS A 322 2.15 -11.40 1.65
N ALA A 323 2.36 -12.02 0.47
CA ALA A 323 3.33 -13.09 0.32
C ALA A 323 4.73 -12.60 0.76
N VAL A 324 5.04 -11.35 0.41
CA VAL A 324 6.19 -10.57 0.90
C VAL A 324 5.66 -9.20 1.38
N ILE A 325 6.16 -8.71 2.52
CA ILE A 325 5.94 -7.32 2.96
C ILE A 325 7.33 -6.67 3.00
N ASP A 326 7.74 -6.10 1.87
CA ASP A 326 9.03 -5.43 1.71
C ASP A 326 9.01 -4.48 0.50
N LEU A 327 8.84 -3.18 0.75
CA LEU A 327 8.79 -2.16 -0.32
C LEU A 327 10.15 -1.97 -1.01
N PHE A 328 11.27 -2.37 -0.39
CA PHE A 328 12.56 -2.41 -1.07
C PHE A 328 12.60 -3.53 -2.12
N GLU A 329 12.01 -4.68 -1.81
CA GLU A 329 11.85 -5.76 -2.79
C GLU A 329 10.83 -5.38 -3.88
N GLU A 330 9.71 -4.72 -3.57
CA GLU A 330 8.80 -4.23 -4.62
C GLU A 330 9.50 -3.28 -5.59
N ALA A 331 10.21 -2.28 -5.05
CA ALA A 331 11.00 -1.32 -5.82
C ALA A 331 12.04 -2.01 -6.70
N ARG A 332 12.80 -2.94 -6.12
CA ARG A 332 13.82 -3.72 -6.83
C ARG A 332 13.18 -4.58 -7.91
N ALA A 333 12.09 -5.25 -7.58
CA ALA A 333 11.41 -6.19 -8.45
C ALA A 333 10.91 -5.52 -9.73
N LEU A 334 10.41 -4.29 -9.63
CA LEU A 334 9.98 -3.51 -10.79
C LEU A 334 11.11 -3.34 -11.81
N GLU A 335 12.28 -2.85 -11.39
CA GLU A 335 13.45 -2.71 -12.27
C GLU A 335 13.96 -4.07 -12.76
N LEU A 336 14.09 -5.07 -11.87
CA LEU A 336 14.69 -6.36 -12.26
C LEU A 336 13.78 -7.19 -13.18
N ASN A 337 12.47 -7.15 -13.01
CA ASN A 337 11.51 -7.79 -13.93
C ASN A 337 11.61 -7.16 -15.32
N GLU A 338 11.66 -5.83 -15.38
CA GLU A 338 11.79 -5.11 -16.64
C GLU A 338 13.14 -5.39 -17.32
N ARG A 339 14.24 -5.57 -16.55
CA ARG A 339 15.52 -6.05 -17.11
C ARG A 339 15.41 -7.42 -17.76
N LEU A 340 14.74 -8.37 -17.11
CA LEU A 340 14.55 -9.71 -17.66
C LEU A 340 13.73 -9.65 -18.96
N ARG A 341 12.66 -8.86 -18.96
CA ARG A 341 11.76 -8.69 -20.11
C ARG A 341 12.44 -7.99 -21.29
N SER A 342 13.13 -6.88 -21.05
CA SER A 342 13.72 -6.03 -22.09
C SER A 342 15.14 -6.42 -22.49
N ARG A 343 15.85 -7.19 -21.63
CA ARG A 343 17.29 -7.46 -21.72
C ARG A 343 18.18 -6.21 -21.68
N THR A 344 17.67 -5.12 -21.13
CA THR A 344 18.42 -3.87 -20.93
C THR A 344 18.43 -3.48 -19.45
N ARG A 345 19.37 -2.62 -19.01
CA ARG A 345 19.48 -2.16 -17.61
C ARG A 345 19.16 -0.67 -17.51
N GLY A 346 18.63 -0.24 -16.36
CA GLY A 346 18.49 1.18 -16.03
C GLY A 346 17.19 1.79 -16.55
N HIS A 347 16.05 1.15 -16.30
CA HIS A 347 14.74 1.74 -16.61
C HIS A 347 14.36 2.77 -15.56
N TRP A 348 14.76 2.53 -14.30
CA TRP A 348 14.66 3.50 -13.22
C TRP A 348 15.99 3.69 -12.48
N THR A 349 16.18 4.90 -11.97
CA THR A 349 17.20 5.17 -10.95
C THR A 349 16.70 4.69 -9.59
N ALA A 350 17.62 4.46 -8.64
CA ALA A 350 17.21 4.11 -7.28
C ALA A 350 16.37 5.23 -6.63
N ASN A 351 16.72 6.50 -6.88
CA ASN A 351 15.93 7.65 -6.42
C ASN A 351 14.48 7.61 -6.93
N ALA A 352 14.26 7.30 -8.21
CA ALA A 352 12.91 7.22 -8.78
C ALA A 352 12.09 6.10 -8.13
N LEU A 353 12.71 4.95 -7.86
CA LEU A 353 12.06 3.82 -7.19
C LEU A 353 11.76 4.12 -5.71
N LEU A 354 12.65 4.82 -5.02
CA LEU A 354 12.39 5.28 -3.65
C LEU A 354 11.28 6.35 -3.62
N THR A 355 11.20 7.21 -4.63
CA THR A 355 10.11 8.21 -4.76
C THR A 355 8.76 7.49 -4.91
N ALA A 356 8.69 6.45 -5.75
CA ALA A 356 7.51 5.58 -5.87
C ALA A 356 7.10 4.90 -4.55
N ALA A 357 8.09 4.49 -3.74
CA ALA A 357 7.89 3.86 -2.43
C ALA A 357 7.60 4.86 -1.29
N THR A 358 7.76 6.16 -1.51
CA THR A 358 7.65 7.20 -0.47
C THR A 358 6.65 8.28 -0.89
N GLU A 359 7.10 9.35 -1.52
CA GLU A 359 6.31 10.52 -1.92
C GLU A 359 5.10 10.15 -2.78
N ASP A 360 5.31 9.46 -3.91
CA ASP A 360 4.23 9.13 -4.83
C ASP A 360 3.27 8.10 -4.21
N GLY A 361 3.80 7.15 -3.44
CA GLY A 361 2.98 6.21 -2.66
C GLY A 361 2.10 6.90 -1.62
N HIS A 362 2.63 7.90 -0.90
CA HIS A 362 1.83 8.70 0.03
C HIS A 362 0.79 9.55 -0.71
N ALA A 363 1.14 10.13 -1.86
CA ALA A 363 0.22 10.88 -2.69
C ALA A 363 -0.95 10.02 -3.20
N ALA A 364 -0.68 8.79 -3.68
CA ALA A 364 -1.71 7.83 -4.08
C ALA A 364 -2.68 7.45 -2.95
N LEU A 365 -2.25 7.62 -1.69
CA LEU A 365 -3.04 7.40 -0.48
C LEU A 365 -3.71 8.68 0.06
N GLY A 366 -3.65 9.80 -0.66
CA GLY A 366 -4.22 11.09 -0.27
C GLY A 366 -3.41 11.86 0.76
N ARG A 367 -2.14 11.48 0.99
CA ARG A 367 -1.21 12.13 1.95
C ARG A 367 -0.11 12.91 1.22
N THR A 368 -0.45 14.05 0.65
CA THR A 368 0.55 14.92 -0.03
C THR A 368 1.49 15.67 0.94
N ASP A 369 1.20 15.59 2.24
CA ASP A 369 2.00 16.15 3.33
C ASP A 369 2.95 15.14 4.00
N ALA A 370 3.21 13.98 3.37
CA ALA A 370 4.12 12.95 3.82
C ALA A 370 5.05 12.47 2.68
N GLY A 371 5.95 11.52 2.99
CA GLY A 371 6.83 10.91 1.99
C GLY A 371 8.05 11.74 1.58
N ARG A 372 8.28 12.90 2.22
CA ARG A 372 9.48 13.74 2.05
C ARG A 372 10.08 14.14 3.40
N LEU A 373 11.41 14.25 3.46
CA LEU A 373 12.12 14.83 4.61
C LEU A 373 12.30 16.34 4.39
N GLU A 374 11.26 17.13 4.69
CA GLU A 374 11.28 18.58 4.52
C GLU A 374 10.39 19.29 5.55
N PRO A 375 10.67 20.57 5.87
CA PRO A 375 9.81 21.35 6.77
C PRO A 375 8.35 21.36 6.31
N GLY A 376 7.44 21.13 7.26
CA GLY A 376 6.00 21.05 7.02
C GLY A 376 5.48 19.63 6.78
N ALA A 377 6.31 18.70 6.27
CA ALA A 377 5.91 17.32 6.08
C ALA A 377 5.71 16.59 7.44
N LEU A 378 4.93 15.51 7.43
CA LEU A 378 4.78 14.62 8.58
C LEU A 378 6.15 14.02 8.95
N ALA A 379 6.43 13.93 10.24
CA ALA A 379 7.67 13.35 10.77
C ALA A 379 7.58 11.81 10.76
N ASP A 380 7.44 11.26 9.55
CA ASP A 380 7.33 9.85 9.25
C ASP A 380 8.57 9.42 8.45
N PHE A 381 9.43 8.61 9.05
CA PHE A 381 10.70 8.21 8.46
C PHE A 381 11.18 6.85 8.97
N THR A 382 11.94 6.16 8.13
CA THR A 382 12.57 4.87 8.44
C THR A 382 14.07 4.96 8.29
N THR A 383 14.82 4.22 9.09
CA THR A 383 16.28 4.15 9.00
C THR A 383 16.71 2.71 8.79
N ILE A 384 17.43 2.45 7.69
CA ILE A 384 18.05 1.17 7.40
C ILE A 384 19.51 1.15 7.88
N ALA A 385 19.95 0.00 8.37
CA ALA A 385 21.33 -0.28 8.67
C ALA A 385 22.20 -0.18 7.41
N LEU A 386 23.40 0.38 7.56
CA LEU A 386 24.46 0.34 6.55
C LEU A 386 25.64 -0.55 6.97
N ASP A 387 25.51 -1.20 8.13
CA ASP A 387 26.50 -2.09 8.75
C ASP A 387 26.06 -3.57 8.73
N SER A 388 24.98 -3.90 8.00
CA SER A 388 24.55 -5.29 7.83
C SER A 388 25.38 -6.00 6.77
N VAL A 389 25.38 -7.33 6.77
CA VAL A 389 26.08 -8.15 5.75
C VAL A 389 25.60 -7.81 4.32
N ARG A 390 24.34 -7.39 4.17
CA ARG A 390 23.76 -6.98 2.88
C ARG A 390 24.21 -5.58 2.44
N THR A 391 24.31 -4.65 3.40
CA THR A 391 24.41 -3.21 3.12
C THR A 391 25.81 -2.65 3.31
N ALA A 392 26.72 -3.38 3.95
CA ALA A 392 28.10 -2.96 4.18
C ALA A 392 28.95 -2.99 2.89
N GLY A 393 29.77 -1.96 2.68
CA GLY A 393 30.77 -1.90 1.62
C GLY A 393 30.59 -0.79 0.57
N PRO A 394 29.38 -0.53 0.05
CA PRO A 394 29.15 0.57 -0.87
C PRO A 394 29.51 1.94 -0.25
N PRO A 395 30.12 2.86 -1.01
CA PRO A 395 30.26 4.25 -0.58
C PRO A 395 28.90 4.89 -0.27
N THR A 396 28.83 5.68 0.80
CA THR A 396 27.56 6.24 1.34
C THR A 396 26.78 7.11 0.35
N ARG A 397 27.47 7.77 -0.61
CA ARG A 397 26.81 8.50 -1.71
C ARG A 397 25.89 7.64 -2.59
N PHE A 398 26.08 6.31 -2.57
CA PHE A 398 25.23 5.34 -3.25
C PHE A 398 24.17 4.74 -2.32
N GLY A 399 23.83 5.42 -1.22
CA GLY A 399 22.87 4.91 -0.23
C GLY A 399 21.49 4.63 -0.83
N ALA A 400 21.06 5.39 -1.84
CA ALA A 400 19.82 5.10 -2.56
C ALA A 400 19.89 3.74 -3.28
N GLU A 401 20.99 3.48 -4.01
CA GLU A 401 21.23 2.19 -4.65
C GLU A 401 21.36 1.06 -3.62
N THR A 402 22.01 1.31 -2.48
CA THR A 402 22.07 0.33 -1.38
C THR A 402 20.67 0.00 -0.86
N ALA A 403 19.81 1.00 -0.63
CA ALA A 403 18.45 0.80 -0.16
C ALA A 403 17.63 -0.06 -1.14
N VAL A 404 17.66 0.27 -2.44
CA VAL A 404 16.85 -0.44 -3.43
C VAL A 404 17.45 -1.81 -3.78
N PHE A 405 18.74 -1.88 -4.10
CA PHE A 405 19.34 -3.06 -4.73
C PHE A 405 20.01 -4.03 -3.75
N ALA A 406 20.18 -3.66 -2.47
CA ALA A 406 20.84 -4.52 -1.48
C ALA A 406 20.02 -4.72 -0.20
N ALA A 407 19.42 -3.67 0.37
CA ALA A 407 18.70 -3.73 1.63
C ALA A 407 17.39 -4.52 1.51
N THR A 408 16.92 -5.09 2.62
CA THR A 408 15.57 -5.65 2.71
C THR A 408 14.88 -5.08 3.94
N ALA A 409 13.61 -5.43 4.16
CA ALA A 409 12.88 -5.13 5.39
C ALA A 409 13.66 -5.53 6.65
N ALA A 410 14.49 -6.58 6.59
CA ALA A 410 15.32 -7.02 7.71
C ALA A 410 16.47 -6.07 8.07
N ASP A 411 16.79 -5.11 7.20
CA ASP A 411 17.81 -4.09 7.46
C ASP A 411 17.22 -2.83 8.13
N VAL A 412 15.90 -2.73 8.29
CA VAL A 412 15.25 -1.62 9.00
C VAL A 412 15.59 -1.68 10.50
N ARG A 413 16.17 -0.59 11.01
CA ARG A 413 16.53 -0.42 12.43
C ARG A 413 15.51 0.41 13.18
N HIS A 414 15.02 1.48 12.56
CA HIS A 414 14.11 2.42 13.21
C HIS A 414 12.98 2.81 12.26
N THR A 415 11.76 2.88 12.80
CA THR A 415 10.59 3.44 12.11
C THR A 415 9.96 4.44 13.06
N VAL A 416 9.81 5.67 12.59
CA VAL A 416 9.24 6.80 13.33
C VAL A 416 8.00 7.27 12.60
N VAL A 417 6.89 7.43 13.32
CA VAL A 417 5.61 7.95 12.79
C VAL A 417 5.17 9.11 13.66
N GLY A 418 4.96 10.28 13.06
CA GLY A 418 4.62 11.51 13.77
C GLY A 418 5.64 11.89 14.85
N GLY A 419 6.93 11.61 14.64
CA GLY A 419 7.98 11.86 15.63
C GLY A 419 8.05 10.87 16.79
N ARG A 420 7.28 9.77 16.75
CA ARG A 420 7.29 8.71 17.77
C ARG A 420 7.93 7.44 17.21
N HIS A 421 8.85 6.84 17.98
CA HIS A 421 9.37 5.51 17.64
C HIS A 421 8.26 4.47 17.68
N VAL A 422 8.00 3.86 16.54
CA VAL A 422 7.17 2.67 16.40
C VAL A 422 8.07 1.44 16.39
N VAL A 423 9.22 1.52 15.72
CA VAL A 423 10.29 0.52 15.76
C VAL A 423 11.58 1.17 16.27
N ARG A 424 12.28 0.46 17.15
CA ARG A 424 13.58 0.86 17.68
C ARG A 424 14.52 -0.33 17.74
N ASP A 425 15.69 -0.19 17.13
CA ASP A 425 16.72 -1.22 17.05
C ASP A 425 16.17 -2.58 16.54
N GLY A 426 15.27 -2.52 15.53
CA GLY A 426 14.63 -3.69 14.94
C GLY A 426 13.49 -4.30 15.78
N ALA A 427 13.14 -3.71 16.92
CA ALA A 427 12.05 -4.18 17.78
C ALA A 427 10.84 -3.23 17.72
N HIS A 428 9.64 -3.82 17.60
CA HIS A 428 8.39 -3.06 17.63
C HIS A 428 8.06 -2.62 19.05
N THR A 429 7.70 -1.35 19.25
CA THR A 429 7.55 -0.74 20.59
C THR A 429 6.15 -0.88 21.19
N LEU A 430 5.11 -1.10 20.35
CA LEU A 430 3.70 -1.18 20.78
C LEU A 430 3.11 -2.60 20.71
N VAL A 431 3.85 -3.53 20.09
CA VAL A 431 3.46 -4.93 19.88
C VAL A 431 4.70 -5.74 20.27
N PRO A 432 4.83 -6.13 21.55
CA PRO A 432 6.09 -6.65 22.09
C PRO A 432 6.59 -7.92 21.39
N ASP A 433 5.67 -8.79 20.96
CA ASP A 433 5.98 -10.05 20.26
C ASP A 433 5.09 -10.17 19.01
N VAL A 434 5.55 -9.53 17.92
CA VAL A 434 4.86 -9.56 16.62
C VAL A 434 4.75 -10.99 16.07
N PRO A 435 5.79 -11.85 16.10
CA PRO A 435 5.67 -13.23 15.66
C PRO A 435 4.58 -14.02 16.38
N SER A 436 4.51 -13.95 17.72
CA SER A 436 3.45 -14.65 18.47
C SER A 436 2.08 -14.08 18.16
N ALA A 437 1.93 -12.75 18.07
CA ALA A 437 0.66 -12.12 17.70
C ALA A 437 0.17 -12.56 16.30
N LEU A 438 1.07 -12.69 15.32
CA LEU A 438 0.75 -13.23 14.00
C LEU A 438 0.35 -14.70 14.09
N SER A 439 1.12 -15.52 14.81
CA SER A 439 0.84 -16.95 14.95
C SER A 439 -0.53 -17.21 15.59
N GLU A 440 -0.84 -16.51 16.68
CA GLU A 440 -2.10 -16.65 17.41
C GLU A 440 -3.30 -16.18 16.57
N SER A 441 -3.22 -14.99 15.97
CA SER A 441 -4.32 -14.44 15.16
C SER A 441 -4.59 -15.26 13.90
N ILE A 442 -3.55 -15.76 13.22
CA ILE A 442 -3.71 -16.64 12.05
C ILE A 442 -4.25 -18.01 12.46
N ALA A 443 -3.78 -18.59 13.57
CA ALA A 443 -4.29 -19.86 14.06
C ALA A 443 -5.78 -19.78 14.43
N ALA A 444 -6.21 -18.66 15.02
CA ALA A 444 -7.61 -18.42 15.38
C ALA A 444 -8.55 -18.38 14.15
N LEU A 445 -8.05 -18.07 12.95
CA LEU A 445 -8.84 -18.14 11.71
C LEU A 445 -8.97 -19.57 11.14
N ARG A 446 -8.17 -20.52 11.62
CA ARG A 446 -8.17 -21.93 11.18
C ARG A 446 -8.95 -22.85 12.12
N ALA A 447 -9.15 -22.43 13.36
CA ALA A 447 -10.01 -23.09 14.34
C ALA A 447 -11.48 -22.89 13.98
#